data_AF-A0A0B7N181-F1
#
_entry.id   AF-A0A0B7N181-F1
#
_cell.length_a   1.000
_cell.length_b   1.000
_cell.length_c   1.000
_cell.angle_alpha   90.00
_cell.angle_beta   90.00
_cell.angle_gamma   90.00
#
_symmetry.space_group_name_H-M   'P 1'
#
loop_
_entity.id
_entity.type
_entity.pdbx_description
1 polymer ?
#
loop_
_entity_poly.entity_id
_entity_poly.type
_entity_poly.pdbx_seq_one_letter_code
_entity_poly.pdbx_strand_id
1 'polypeptide(L)'
;MKKQVRNEETEVQSTLSRCLNVRVSLFNHSFPQIQSMKTQFASALLAVWANLALTQAFYGPRDDVTELTPHNFGPAILDTDQLVAVEFYAPWCGHCQKLAPEWKKVATNLKGLVNIGAIDCDVETNKGLCAMYEIKGFPTIKVFSPELRKDKRTGQMTKIPTDYQGPRDAKSMVDYFLSSQPSNVQFVKWNEKDVKSKKSITLDNFLQTKNDTLPKALLFTNKATTTPLYKALSVDFKDRMLVGEVKQSERNIVAEYGIESFPTLLVISPKHGIVTFDGKLNRDNLKTFMEKHALPKDKKNTSHPAATEKEQAKKKAKEVIALETDEILENKCLKSTGNVVCVIAITGDEDKKDTLDTLHALKDKTSTQQSLDFEYGWIHADQSHDIINTLQLSEDYPSIFILHPSKHLFRNYVGSWSEGNLVKWLNQIGSGRVQAWPYQGELKLSEKPTVDSSYNENRDEAPVVGEGDSEETSKEPIRDEL
;
A
#
# COMPACT_ATOMS: atom_id res chain seq x y z
N MET A 1 -59.94 -52.65 11.41
CA MET A 1 -61.10 -51.92 11.97
C MET A 1 -60.60 -50.59 12.54
N LYS A 2 -60.18 -49.64 11.68
CA LYS A 2 -60.92 -48.38 11.46
C LYS A 2 -62.21 -48.24 12.30
N LYS A 3 -62.24 -47.12 13.03
CA LYS A 3 -63.43 -46.40 13.50
C LYS A 3 -64.32 -47.09 14.53
N GLN A 4 -63.92 -46.92 15.78
CA GLN A 4 -64.81 -46.53 16.87
C GLN A 4 -63.97 -45.62 17.78
N VAL A 5 -63.46 -44.49 17.26
CA VAL A 5 -64.12 -43.17 17.25
C VAL A 5 -64.67 -42.84 18.62
N ARG A 6 -63.95 -41.92 19.27
CA ARG A 6 -64.48 -40.75 20.01
C ARG A 6 -65.66 -41.06 20.91
N ASN A 7 -65.36 -41.31 22.18
CA ASN A 7 -66.12 -40.77 23.32
C ASN A 7 -65.47 -41.24 24.62
N GLU A 8 -64.22 -40.85 24.87
CA GLU A 8 -63.58 -41.05 26.20
C GLU A 8 -62.37 -40.11 26.41
N GLU A 9 -62.30 -39.01 25.65
CA GLU A 9 -61.30 -37.93 25.82
C GLU A 9 -61.82 -36.77 26.69
N THR A 10 -62.88 -36.97 27.48
CA THR A 10 -63.51 -35.87 28.25
C THR A 10 -63.80 -36.18 29.71
N GLU A 11 -63.30 -37.31 30.25
CA GLU A 11 -63.55 -37.69 31.66
C GLU A 11 -62.31 -38.17 32.44
N VAL A 12 -61.10 -37.78 31.99
CA VAL A 12 -59.84 -38.04 32.73
C VAL A 12 -59.07 -36.73 33.05
N GLN A 13 -59.51 -35.59 32.52
CA GLN A 13 -58.89 -34.28 32.76
C GLN A 13 -59.50 -33.51 33.95
N SER A 14 -60.57 -33.99 34.59
CA SER A 14 -61.17 -33.31 35.76
C SER A 14 -60.72 -33.85 37.13
N THR A 15 -59.95 -34.93 37.16
CA THR A 15 -59.54 -35.63 38.40
C THR A 15 -58.08 -35.42 38.81
N LEU A 16 -57.24 -34.81 37.95
CA LEU A 16 -55.83 -34.53 38.24
C LEU A 16 -55.57 -33.12 38.81
N SER A 17 -56.57 -32.24 38.83
CA SER A 17 -56.43 -30.85 39.30
C SER A 17 -56.88 -30.62 40.75
N ARG A 18 -57.18 -31.67 41.53
CA ARG A 18 -57.64 -31.56 42.94
C ARG A 18 -56.80 -32.31 43.98
N CYS A 19 -55.67 -32.92 43.61
CA CYS A 19 -54.74 -33.53 44.58
C CYS A 19 -53.48 -32.68 44.85
N LEU A 20 -53.31 -31.54 44.18
CA LEU A 20 -52.15 -30.66 44.35
C LEU A 20 -52.50 -29.38 45.13
N ASN A 21 -53.25 -29.50 46.23
CA ASN A 21 -53.57 -28.35 47.08
C ASN A 21 -54.05 -28.72 48.50
N VAL A 22 -53.39 -29.65 49.20
CA VAL A 22 -53.45 -29.73 50.68
C VAL A 22 -52.16 -30.35 51.23
N ARG A 23 -51.16 -29.52 51.53
CA ARG A 23 -50.24 -29.66 52.69
C ARG A 23 -49.27 -28.46 52.72
N VAL A 24 -49.87 -27.29 52.90
CA VAL A 24 -49.19 -26.15 53.53
C VAL A 24 -49.16 -26.43 55.04
N SER A 25 -48.06 -26.01 55.67
CA SER A 25 -47.85 -25.96 57.12
C SER A 25 -47.37 -27.25 57.77
N LEU A 26 -46.05 -27.39 57.91
CA LEU A 26 -45.32 -27.50 59.18
C LEU A 26 -43.84 -27.75 58.85
N PHE A 27 -42.92 -27.28 59.72
CA PHE A 27 -41.46 -27.19 59.57
C PHE A 27 -40.92 -25.89 58.94
N ASN A 28 -41.23 -24.79 59.61
CA ASN A 28 -40.36 -23.63 59.69
C ASN A 28 -39.60 -23.72 61.02
N HIS A 29 -38.33 -24.13 61.02
CA HIS A 29 -37.36 -23.68 62.03
C HIS A 29 -35.92 -23.99 61.61
N SER A 30 -35.09 -22.93 61.68
CA SER A 30 -33.64 -22.94 61.88
C SER A 30 -32.76 -23.17 60.63
N PHE A 31 -32.23 -22.07 60.08
CA PHE A 31 -30.78 -21.75 59.95
C PHE A 31 -30.57 -20.70 58.84
N PRO A 32 -30.27 -19.42 59.17
CA PRO A 32 -29.98 -18.40 58.17
C PRO A 32 -28.51 -17.98 58.25
N GLN A 33 -27.62 -18.54 57.41
CA GLN A 33 -26.34 -17.93 57.03
C GLN A 33 -25.79 -18.66 55.80
N ILE A 34 -25.07 -17.93 54.93
CA ILE A 34 -24.34 -18.41 53.73
C ILE A 34 -25.15 -18.47 52.42
N GLN A 35 -25.72 -17.35 51.96
CA GLN A 35 -26.00 -17.14 50.52
C GLN A 35 -25.86 -15.65 50.10
N SER A 36 -24.80 -14.97 50.56
CA SER A 36 -24.53 -13.57 50.17
C SER A 36 -23.06 -13.36 49.76
N MET A 37 -22.51 -14.21 48.89
CA MET A 37 -21.15 -13.98 48.38
C MET A 37 -20.83 -14.60 47.02
N LYS A 38 -21.83 -14.93 46.20
CA LYS A 38 -21.61 -15.47 44.84
C LYS A 38 -22.19 -14.63 43.70
N THR A 39 -22.75 -13.46 44.01
CA THR A 39 -23.44 -12.60 43.02
C THR A 39 -22.84 -11.19 42.92
N GLN A 40 -21.55 -11.04 43.23
CA GLN A 40 -20.82 -9.78 42.98
C GLN A 40 -19.52 -9.93 42.20
N PHE A 41 -19.07 -11.15 41.86
CA PHE A 41 -17.84 -11.34 41.07
C PHE A 41 -18.05 -11.68 39.59
N ALA A 42 -19.29 -11.98 39.17
CA ALA A 42 -19.58 -12.24 37.74
C ALA A 42 -19.79 -10.95 36.92
N SER A 43 -20.07 -9.82 37.58
CA SER A 43 -20.33 -8.53 36.90
C SER A 43 -19.05 -7.73 36.61
N ALA A 44 -17.92 -8.08 37.24
CA ALA A 44 -16.65 -7.39 37.05
C ALA A 44 -15.80 -8.00 35.92
N LEU A 45 -16.05 -9.26 35.53
CA LEU A 45 -15.31 -9.93 34.45
C LEU A 45 -15.86 -9.66 33.05
N LEU A 46 -17.13 -9.23 32.92
CA LEU A 46 -17.70 -8.79 31.64
C LEU A 46 -17.41 -7.32 31.30
N ALA A 47 -17.00 -6.50 32.27
CA ALA A 47 -16.60 -5.10 32.03
C ALA A 47 -15.10 -4.94 31.73
N VAL A 48 -14.28 -5.96 31.97
CA VAL A 48 -12.83 -5.93 31.70
C VAL A 48 -12.49 -6.43 30.29
N TRP A 49 -13.37 -7.19 29.63
CA TRP A 49 -13.22 -7.60 28.22
C TRP A 49 -13.79 -6.59 27.20
N ALA A 50 -14.43 -5.51 27.65
CA ALA A 50 -14.95 -4.44 26.80
C ALA A 50 -13.99 -3.23 26.65
N ASN A 51 -12.78 -3.32 27.22
CA ASN A 51 -11.64 -2.48 26.82
C ASN A 51 -10.77 -3.25 25.82
N LEU A 52 -11.37 -3.79 24.75
CA LEU A 52 -10.62 -3.81 23.50
C LEU A 52 -10.33 -2.35 23.22
N ALA A 53 -9.08 -1.95 23.42
CA ALA A 53 -8.59 -0.67 22.95
C ALA A 53 -9.00 -0.58 21.47
N LEU A 54 -10.06 0.17 21.20
CA LEU A 54 -10.28 0.73 19.88
C LEU A 54 -9.02 1.56 19.63
N THR A 55 -8.05 0.97 18.95
CA THR A 55 -6.94 1.68 18.34
C THR A 55 -7.59 2.77 17.52
N GLN A 56 -7.60 4.00 18.03
CA GLN A 56 -8.17 5.13 17.33
C GLN A 56 -7.21 5.46 16.20
N ALA A 57 -7.35 4.76 15.08
CA ALA A 57 -6.79 5.21 13.82
C ALA A 57 -7.26 6.65 13.62
N PHE A 58 -6.31 7.59 13.48
CA PHE A 58 -6.65 9.00 13.33
C PHE A 58 -7.42 9.27 12.04
N TYR A 59 -7.19 8.44 11.03
CA TYR A 59 -7.74 8.57 9.70
C TYR A 59 -8.54 7.33 9.33
N GLY A 60 -9.73 7.53 8.79
CA GLY A 60 -10.61 6.47 8.33
C GLY A 60 -11.04 6.64 6.88
N PRO A 61 -11.81 5.69 6.32
CA PRO A 61 -12.22 5.69 4.91
C PRO A 61 -13.06 6.89 4.46
N ARG A 62 -13.54 7.71 5.41
CA ARG A 62 -14.33 8.93 5.13
C ARG A 62 -13.48 10.20 5.10
N ASP A 63 -12.23 10.13 5.52
CA ASP A 63 -11.30 11.25 5.46
C ASP A 63 -10.66 11.31 4.06
N ASP A 64 -10.24 12.50 3.63
CA ASP A 64 -9.47 12.67 2.39
C ASP A 64 -7.97 12.30 2.56
N VAL A 65 -7.58 11.87 3.76
CA VAL A 65 -6.23 11.37 4.08
C VAL A 65 -6.14 9.90 3.69
N THR A 66 -5.14 9.55 2.89
CA THR A 66 -4.87 8.14 2.54
C THR A 66 -4.07 7.49 3.67
N GLU A 67 -4.66 6.52 4.38
CA GLU A 67 -3.91 5.70 5.33
C GLU A 67 -2.96 4.77 4.57
N LEU A 68 -1.67 4.84 4.92
CA LEU A 68 -0.60 4.14 4.23
C LEU A 68 -0.12 2.94 5.02
N THR A 69 0.22 1.90 4.28
CA THR A 69 0.84 0.67 4.75
C THR A 69 1.99 0.31 3.80
N PRO A 70 2.92 -0.59 4.17
CA PRO A 70 3.96 -1.08 3.26
C PRO A 70 3.42 -1.51 1.89
N HIS A 71 2.25 -2.16 1.87
CA HIS A 71 1.60 -2.65 0.67
C HIS A 71 1.20 -1.52 -0.30
N ASN A 72 0.60 -0.43 0.21
CA ASN A 72 0.08 0.65 -0.65
C ASN A 72 1.04 1.85 -0.81
N PHE A 73 2.12 1.92 -0.02
CA PHE A 73 3.02 3.07 -0.01
C PHE A 73 3.68 3.32 -1.36
N GLY A 74 4.19 2.27 -2.02
CA GLY A 74 4.79 2.39 -3.35
C GLY A 74 3.83 3.00 -4.38
N PRO A 75 2.66 2.38 -4.62
CA PRO A 75 1.65 2.92 -5.52
C PRO A 75 1.17 4.34 -5.16
N ALA A 76 0.91 4.62 -3.88
CA ALA A 76 0.36 5.90 -3.43
C ALA A 76 1.38 7.04 -3.47
N ILE A 77 2.66 6.75 -3.19
CA ILE A 77 3.70 7.75 -2.98
C ILE A 77 4.71 7.80 -4.12
N LEU A 78 5.21 6.65 -4.58
CA LEU A 78 6.34 6.57 -5.52
C LEU A 78 5.88 6.55 -6.99
N ASP A 79 4.72 5.98 -7.29
CA ASP A 79 4.24 5.77 -8.66
C ASP A 79 3.37 6.90 -9.24
N THR A 80 3.17 7.99 -8.47
CA THR A 80 2.43 9.18 -8.91
C THR A 80 3.36 10.29 -9.40
N ASP A 81 2.94 11.10 -10.37
CA ASP A 81 3.67 12.34 -10.70
C ASP A 81 3.22 13.54 -9.84
N GLN A 82 2.22 13.36 -8.98
CA GLN A 82 1.78 14.39 -8.04
C GLN A 82 2.77 14.56 -6.89
N LEU A 83 2.77 15.76 -6.31
CA LEU A 83 3.39 15.99 -5.01
C LEU A 83 2.61 15.17 -3.97
N VAL A 84 3.34 14.53 -3.06
CA VAL A 84 2.73 13.78 -1.96
C VAL A 84 3.30 14.26 -0.63
N ALA A 85 2.45 14.50 0.35
CA ALA A 85 2.87 14.78 1.72
C ALA A 85 2.37 13.66 2.64
N VAL A 86 3.26 13.13 3.47
CA VAL A 86 2.99 12.00 4.36
C VAL A 86 3.29 12.41 5.80
N GLU A 87 2.30 12.27 6.67
CA GLU A 87 2.50 12.32 8.12
C GLU A 87 2.88 10.94 8.65
N PHE A 88 4.01 10.86 9.34
CA PHE A 88 4.41 9.71 10.15
C PHE A 88 4.04 10.01 11.60
N TYR A 89 3.15 9.21 12.18
CA TYR A 89 2.54 9.48 13.48
C TYR A 89 2.51 8.23 14.38
N ALA A 90 2.08 8.44 15.63
CA ALA A 90 1.68 7.37 16.54
C ALA A 90 0.43 7.84 17.33
N PRO A 91 -0.57 6.98 17.58
CA PRO A 91 -1.87 7.38 18.12
C PRO A 91 -1.80 7.86 19.58
N TRP A 92 -0.82 7.36 20.34
CA TRP A 92 -0.55 7.77 21.72
C TRP A 92 0.16 9.13 21.82
N CYS A 93 0.67 9.68 20.72
CA CYS A 93 1.43 10.93 20.75
C CYS A 93 0.50 12.16 20.79
N GLY A 94 0.56 12.93 21.87
CA GLY A 94 -0.26 14.14 22.06
C GLY A 94 -0.03 15.23 21.00
N HIS A 95 1.16 15.31 20.39
CA HIS A 95 1.40 16.23 19.26
C HIS A 95 0.71 15.77 17.97
N CYS A 96 0.66 14.45 17.72
CA CYS A 96 -0.05 13.88 16.58
C CYS A 96 -1.57 14.05 16.74
N GLN A 97 -2.10 13.84 17.95
CA GLN A 97 -3.52 14.09 18.25
C GLN A 97 -3.94 15.54 17.93
N LYS A 98 -3.06 16.51 18.19
CA LYS A 98 -3.28 17.92 17.85
C LYS A 98 -3.18 18.20 16.35
N LEU A 99 -2.31 17.49 15.63
CA LEU A 99 -2.12 17.66 14.19
C LEU A 99 -3.23 17.01 13.37
N ALA A 100 -3.76 15.86 13.79
CA ALA A 100 -4.77 15.09 13.06
C ALA A 100 -5.95 15.92 12.51
N PRO A 101 -6.64 16.79 13.28
CA PRO A 101 -7.71 17.61 12.72
C PRO A 101 -7.22 18.64 11.67
N GLU A 102 -6.01 19.19 11.83
CA GLU A 102 -5.42 20.08 10.84
C GLU A 102 -5.01 19.31 9.58
N TRP A 103 -4.47 18.10 9.71
CA TRP A 103 -4.09 17.23 8.59
C TRP A 103 -5.30 16.82 7.73
N LYS A 104 -6.45 16.52 8.36
CA LYS A 104 -7.71 16.28 7.64
C LYS A 104 -8.16 17.50 6.83
N LYS A 105 -8.05 18.70 7.40
CA LYS A 105 -8.33 19.96 6.68
C LYS A 105 -7.38 20.14 5.52
N VAL A 106 -6.09 19.86 5.69
CA VAL A 106 -5.09 19.90 4.60
C VAL A 106 -5.51 18.98 3.46
N ALA A 107 -5.83 17.71 3.76
CA ALA A 107 -6.26 16.74 2.76
C ALA A 107 -7.51 17.20 2.00
N THR A 108 -8.50 17.72 2.72
CA THR A 108 -9.73 18.25 2.12
C THR A 108 -9.44 19.44 1.18
N ASN A 109 -8.62 20.39 1.62
CA ASN A 109 -8.30 21.60 0.82
C ASN A 109 -7.41 21.29 -0.39
N LEU A 110 -6.63 20.20 -0.33
CA LEU A 110 -5.70 19.80 -1.37
C LEU A 110 -6.20 18.66 -2.24
N LYS A 111 -7.45 18.23 -2.06
CA LYS A 111 -8.03 17.09 -2.75
C LYS A 111 -7.81 17.16 -4.27
N GLY A 112 -7.04 16.19 -4.77
CA GLY A 112 -6.67 16.06 -6.17
C GLY A 112 -5.57 17.01 -6.65
N LEU A 113 -5.16 18.01 -5.86
CA LEU A 113 -4.03 18.89 -6.19
C LEU A 113 -2.70 18.32 -5.68
N VAL A 114 -2.73 17.77 -4.47
CA VAL A 114 -1.60 17.13 -3.77
C VAL A 114 -2.16 15.92 -3.05
N ASN A 115 -1.47 14.79 -3.10
CA ASN A 115 -1.87 13.60 -2.34
C ASN A 115 -1.42 13.78 -0.89
N ILE A 116 -2.34 13.53 0.04
CA ILE A 116 -2.09 13.64 1.48
C ILE A 116 -2.28 12.26 2.09
N GLY A 117 -1.21 11.72 2.67
CA GLY A 117 -1.20 10.42 3.31
C GLY A 117 -0.78 10.50 4.77
N ALA A 118 -1.02 9.43 5.50
CA ALA A 118 -0.56 9.25 6.86
C ALA A 118 -0.16 7.79 7.09
N ILE A 119 0.81 7.56 7.97
CA ILE A 119 1.24 6.22 8.36
C ILE A 119 1.43 6.17 9.88
N ASP A 120 0.74 5.22 10.51
CA ASP A 120 0.92 4.90 11.92
C ASP A 120 2.19 4.07 12.11
N CYS A 121 3.23 4.65 12.70
CA CYS A 121 4.49 3.97 12.96
C CYS A 121 4.48 3.12 14.25
N ASP A 122 3.39 3.13 15.02
CA ASP A 122 3.22 2.27 16.18
C ASP A 122 2.78 0.85 15.78
N VAL A 123 2.11 0.73 14.63
CA VAL A 123 1.72 -0.56 14.03
C VAL A 123 2.97 -1.35 13.61
N GLU A 124 3.06 -2.60 14.05
CA GLU A 124 4.24 -3.46 13.85
C GLU A 124 4.68 -3.55 12.38
N THR A 125 3.73 -3.78 11.47
CA THR A 125 3.99 -3.88 10.02
C THR A 125 4.55 -2.59 9.42
N ASN A 126 4.30 -1.44 10.03
CA ASN A 126 4.74 -0.14 9.52
C ASN A 126 6.12 0.27 10.05
N LYS A 127 6.61 -0.34 11.14
CA LYS A 127 7.87 0.04 11.80
C LYS A 127 9.08 0.00 10.88
N GLY A 128 9.20 -1.05 10.06
CA GLY A 128 10.30 -1.19 9.11
C GLY A 128 10.33 -0.05 8.08
N LEU A 129 9.16 0.34 7.57
CA LEU A 129 9.02 1.46 6.64
C LEU A 129 9.34 2.80 7.30
N CYS A 130 8.85 3.02 8.53
CA CYS A 130 9.18 4.23 9.31
C CYS A 130 10.67 4.32 9.64
N ALA A 131 11.32 3.21 9.99
CA ALA A 131 12.76 3.15 10.20
C ALA A 131 13.54 3.47 8.90
N MET A 132 13.09 2.95 7.77
CA MET A 132 13.71 3.19 6.45
C MET A 132 13.68 4.66 6.03
N TYR A 133 12.65 5.40 6.46
CA TYR A 133 12.53 6.85 6.27
C TYR A 133 13.14 7.68 7.42
N GLU A 134 13.87 7.03 8.33
CA GLU A 134 14.59 7.66 9.43
C GLU A 134 13.69 8.50 10.35
N ILE A 135 12.49 8.00 10.66
CA ILE A 135 11.58 8.69 11.57
C ILE A 135 12.10 8.57 13.01
N LYS A 136 12.53 9.71 13.58
CA LYS A 136 13.11 9.80 14.94
C LYS A 136 12.16 10.38 15.98
N GLY A 137 11.00 10.87 15.55
CA GLY A 137 10.02 11.50 16.43
C GLY A 137 8.73 11.82 15.69
N PHE A 138 7.65 12.03 16.45
CA PHE A 138 6.31 12.23 15.91
C PHE A 138 5.71 13.57 16.33
N PRO A 139 4.91 14.22 15.46
CA PRO A 139 4.69 13.87 14.06
C PRO A 139 5.82 14.36 13.14
N THR A 140 6.31 13.49 12.26
CA THR A 140 7.22 13.89 11.18
C THR A 140 6.44 13.98 9.87
N ILE A 141 6.50 15.12 9.17
CA ILE A 141 5.88 15.26 7.85
C ILE A 141 6.97 15.22 6.79
N LYS A 142 6.85 14.31 5.81
CA LYS A 142 7.75 14.22 4.66
C LYS A 142 7.03 14.54 3.38
N VAL A 143 7.73 15.24 2.49
CA VAL A 143 7.21 15.70 1.20
C VAL A 143 7.98 15.02 0.08
N PHE A 144 7.25 14.30 -0.77
CA PHE A 144 7.75 13.54 -1.90
C PHE A 144 7.45 14.30 -3.18
N SER A 145 8.46 15.00 -3.70
CA SER A 145 8.43 15.59 -5.04
C SER A 145 8.49 14.48 -6.11
N PRO A 146 7.80 14.62 -7.25
CA PRO A 146 7.94 13.65 -8.35
C PRO A 146 9.33 13.63 -8.99
N GLU A 147 10.18 14.61 -8.69
CA GLU A 147 11.55 14.63 -9.17
C GLU A 147 12.35 13.45 -8.63
N LEU A 148 12.77 12.57 -9.54
CA LEU A 148 13.64 11.45 -9.21
C LEU A 148 15.06 11.97 -8.99
N ARG A 149 15.62 11.64 -7.83
CA ARG A 149 17.00 11.94 -7.46
C ARG A 149 17.73 10.63 -7.17
N LYS A 150 19.04 10.63 -7.41
CA LYS A 150 19.89 9.49 -7.12
C LYS A 150 20.01 9.35 -5.59
N ASP A 151 19.44 8.29 -5.05
CA ASP A 151 19.59 7.91 -3.66
C ASP A 151 21.08 7.62 -3.38
N LYS A 152 21.63 8.26 -2.35
CA LYS A 152 23.05 8.14 -2.02
C LYS A 152 23.41 6.77 -1.42
N ARG A 153 22.46 6.09 -0.80
CA ARG A 153 22.61 4.77 -0.17
C ARG A 153 22.44 3.65 -1.18
N THR A 154 21.47 3.77 -2.09
CA THR A 154 21.14 2.69 -3.04
C THR A 154 21.65 2.93 -4.45
N GLY A 155 21.99 4.18 -4.80
CA GLY A 155 22.34 4.59 -6.17
C GLY A 155 21.14 4.63 -7.13
N GLN A 156 19.93 4.31 -6.67
CA GLN A 156 18.71 4.26 -7.47
C GLN A 156 18.12 5.65 -7.70
N MET A 157 17.53 5.88 -8.87
CA MET A 157 16.68 7.06 -9.10
C MET A 157 15.34 6.84 -8.42
N THR A 158 15.07 7.58 -7.35
CA THR A 158 13.84 7.49 -6.55
C THR A 158 13.39 8.86 -6.09
N LYS A 159 12.15 8.96 -5.57
CA LYS A 159 11.70 10.16 -4.88
C LYS A 159 12.37 10.23 -3.51
N ILE A 160 13.30 11.16 -3.36
CA ILE A 160 13.90 11.44 -2.06
C ILE A 160 12.99 12.44 -1.34
N PRO A 161 12.41 12.09 -0.18
CA PRO A 161 11.58 13.02 0.56
C PRO A 161 12.39 14.16 1.19
N THR A 162 11.72 15.25 1.51
CA THR A 162 12.23 16.34 2.36
C THR A 162 11.31 16.54 3.54
N ASP A 163 11.87 16.84 4.71
CA ASP A 163 11.06 17.09 5.90
C ASP A 163 10.41 18.47 5.85
N TYR A 164 9.13 18.53 6.20
CA TYR A 164 8.43 19.79 6.40
C TYR A 164 8.68 20.30 7.82
N GLN A 165 9.29 21.49 7.91
CA GLN A 165 9.68 22.15 9.16
C GLN A 165 8.84 23.41 9.46
N GLY A 166 7.76 23.64 8.69
CA GLY A 166 6.91 24.81 8.87
C GLY A 166 5.85 24.65 9.97
N PRO A 167 5.01 25.69 10.17
CA PRO A 167 3.90 25.67 11.12
C PRO A 167 2.90 24.54 10.84
N ARG A 168 2.33 23.98 11.91
CA ARG A 168 1.45 22.79 11.86
C ARG A 168 -0.05 23.13 11.82
N ASP A 169 -0.40 24.35 11.44
CA ASP A 169 -1.78 24.74 11.11
C ASP A 169 -2.10 24.43 9.63
N ALA A 170 -3.37 24.13 9.33
CA ALA A 170 -3.78 23.70 8.00
C ALA A 170 -3.47 24.74 6.92
N LYS A 171 -3.61 26.03 7.23
CA LYS A 171 -3.38 27.10 6.24
C LYS A 171 -1.91 27.14 5.82
N SER A 172 -0.97 27.15 6.76
CA SER A 172 0.46 27.18 6.46
C SER A 172 0.92 25.95 5.68
N MET A 173 0.39 24.78 6.01
CA MET A 173 0.69 23.53 5.29
C MET A 173 0.12 23.55 3.87
N VAL A 174 -1.14 23.95 3.69
CA VAL A 174 -1.77 24.10 2.36
C VAL A 174 -0.98 25.05 1.49
N ASP A 175 -0.65 26.24 1.98
CA ASP A 175 0.10 27.24 1.22
C ASP A 175 1.48 26.70 0.79
N TYR A 176 2.17 26.00 1.70
CA TYR A 176 3.45 25.38 1.40
C TYR A 176 3.34 24.28 0.32
N PHE A 177 2.38 23.35 0.46
CA PHE A 177 2.22 22.24 -0.50
C PHE A 177 1.78 22.74 -1.89
N LEU A 178 0.90 23.75 -1.97
CA LEU A 178 0.52 24.38 -3.25
C LEU A 178 1.70 25.13 -3.90
N SER A 179 2.56 25.75 -3.10
CA SER A 179 3.76 26.43 -3.61
C SER A 179 4.81 25.45 -4.15
N SER A 180 4.92 24.29 -3.50
CA SER A 180 5.84 23.19 -3.84
C SER A 180 5.34 22.30 -4.97
N GLN A 181 4.11 22.53 -5.45
CA GLN A 181 3.50 21.70 -6.46
C GLN A 181 4.28 21.76 -7.79
N PRO A 182 4.60 20.58 -8.39
CA PRO A 182 5.21 20.52 -9.72
C PRO A 182 4.29 21.15 -10.76
N SER A 183 4.88 21.63 -11.86
CA SER A 183 4.13 22.17 -13.00
C SER A 183 4.83 21.79 -14.29
N ASN A 184 4.07 21.15 -15.18
CA ASN A 184 4.48 20.87 -16.56
C ASN A 184 3.85 21.87 -17.54
N VAL A 185 3.25 22.96 -17.05
CA VAL A 185 2.68 24.02 -17.88
C VAL A 185 3.78 24.76 -18.64
N GLN A 186 3.62 24.86 -19.95
CA GLN A 186 4.48 25.66 -20.83
C GLN A 186 3.85 27.03 -21.08
N PHE A 187 4.58 28.12 -20.81
CA PHE A 187 4.14 29.47 -21.12
C PHE A 187 4.31 29.74 -22.62
N VAL A 188 3.19 29.82 -23.32
CA VAL A 188 3.19 29.94 -24.77
C VAL A 188 3.30 31.41 -25.17
N LYS A 189 4.23 31.69 -26.07
CA LYS A 189 4.64 33.03 -26.51
C LYS A 189 4.47 33.20 -28.00
N TRP A 190 4.15 34.42 -28.41
CA TRP A 190 4.06 34.74 -29.84
C TRP A 190 5.45 34.73 -30.49
N ASN A 191 6.40 35.48 -29.93
CA ASN A 191 7.74 35.61 -30.51
C ASN A 191 8.81 34.81 -29.75
N GLU A 192 9.85 34.41 -30.46
CA GLU A 192 11.04 33.78 -29.88
C GLU A 192 11.73 34.67 -28.84
N LYS A 193 11.82 35.98 -29.06
CA LYS A 193 12.43 36.93 -28.11
C LYS A 193 11.73 36.97 -26.74
N ASP A 194 10.47 36.53 -26.67
CA ASP A 194 9.68 36.51 -25.45
C ASP A 194 9.83 35.17 -24.67
N VAL A 195 10.52 34.19 -25.27
CA VAL A 195 10.90 32.92 -24.64
C VAL A 195 12.14 33.14 -23.76
N LYS A 196 11.91 33.36 -22.46
CA LYS A 196 12.95 33.72 -21.48
C LYS A 196 13.39 32.58 -20.56
N SER A 197 12.76 31.41 -20.67
CA SER A 197 13.03 30.27 -19.80
C SER A 197 12.74 28.92 -20.47
N LYS A 198 13.23 27.84 -19.87
CA LYS A 198 12.89 26.46 -20.28
C LYS A 198 11.41 26.10 -20.15
N LYS A 199 10.64 26.93 -19.41
CA LYS A 199 9.19 26.77 -19.24
C LYS A 199 8.39 27.62 -20.22
N SER A 200 9.04 28.35 -21.12
CA SER A 200 8.38 29.13 -22.16
C SER A 200 8.73 28.57 -23.54
N ILE A 201 7.80 28.69 -24.48
CA ILE A 201 7.91 28.13 -25.82
C ILE A 201 7.09 28.99 -26.78
N THR A 202 7.47 29.07 -28.05
CA THR A 202 6.65 29.73 -29.06
C THR A 202 5.40 28.91 -29.36
N LEU A 203 4.33 29.55 -29.85
CA LEU A 203 3.11 28.85 -30.27
C LEU A 203 3.42 27.75 -31.29
N ASP A 204 4.19 28.05 -32.33
CA ASP A 204 4.55 27.08 -33.36
C ASP A 204 5.27 25.84 -32.79
N ASN A 205 6.29 26.06 -31.94
CA ASN A 205 7.04 24.97 -31.33
C ASN A 205 6.17 24.15 -30.35
N PHE A 206 5.24 24.81 -29.65
CA PHE A 206 4.27 24.14 -28.78
C PHE A 206 3.35 23.22 -29.57
N LEU A 207 2.80 23.68 -30.68
CA LEU A 207 1.92 22.90 -31.55
C LEU A 207 2.67 21.75 -32.24
N GLN A 208 3.91 21.98 -32.67
CA GLN A 208 4.76 20.99 -33.33
C GLN A 208 5.31 19.91 -32.38
N THR A 209 5.26 20.12 -31.07
CA THR A 209 5.73 19.14 -30.09
C THR A 209 4.92 17.83 -30.21
N LYS A 210 5.58 16.77 -30.69
CA LYS A 210 4.97 15.46 -31.00
C LYS A 210 3.68 15.62 -31.82
N ASN A 211 3.73 16.45 -32.87
CA ASN A 211 2.56 16.97 -33.60
C ASN A 211 1.48 15.92 -33.91
N ASP A 212 1.89 14.78 -34.50
CA ASP A 212 0.97 13.75 -35.01
C ASP A 212 0.31 12.89 -33.93
N THR A 213 0.79 12.97 -32.69
CA THR A 213 0.39 12.03 -31.62
C THR A 213 -0.12 12.73 -30.38
N LEU A 214 0.57 13.76 -29.88
CA LEU A 214 0.27 14.34 -28.58
C LEU A 214 -0.80 15.44 -28.70
N PRO A 215 -1.94 15.38 -27.99
CA PRO A 215 -2.91 16.47 -27.88
C PRO A 215 -2.35 17.65 -27.08
N LYS A 216 -2.87 18.85 -27.31
CA LYS A 216 -2.41 20.09 -26.68
C LYS A 216 -3.56 20.82 -26.02
N ALA A 217 -3.48 21.09 -24.72
CA ALA A 217 -4.41 21.97 -24.03
C ALA A 217 -3.79 23.37 -23.93
N LEU A 218 -4.50 24.41 -24.39
CA LEU A 218 -4.12 25.81 -24.19
C LEU A 218 -5.11 26.50 -23.27
N LEU A 219 -4.61 26.95 -22.12
CA LEU A 219 -5.35 27.80 -21.21
C LEU A 219 -5.04 29.27 -21.53
N PHE A 220 -6.08 30.03 -21.85
CA PHE A 220 -6.05 31.48 -21.91
C PHE A 220 -6.46 32.05 -20.56
N THR A 221 -5.61 32.87 -19.96
CA THR A 221 -5.86 33.40 -18.61
C THR A 221 -5.41 34.85 -18.42
N ASN A 222 -6.12 35.59 -17.58
CA ASN A 222 -5.75 36.92 -17.10
C ASN A 222 -5.04 36.90 -15.74
N LYS A 223 -4.88 35.71 -15.12
CA LYS A 223 -4.16 35.58 -13.84
C LYS A 223 -2.66 35.78 -14.05
N ALA A 224 -2.02 36.49 -13.12
CA ALA A 224 -0.56 36.71 -13.17
C ALA A 224 0.23 35.41 -13.04
N THR A 225 -0.20 34.51 -12.15
CA THR A 225 0.43 33.21 -11.89
C THR A 225 -0.47 32.06 -12.33
N THR A 226 0.15 30.94 -12.71
CA THR A 226 -0.57 29.69 -12.96
C THR A 226 -1.19 29.20 -11.67
N THR A 227 -2.50 28.95 -11.69
CA THR A 227 -3.22 28.49 -10.50
C THR A 227 -2.88 27.02 -10.19
N PRO A 228 -2.98 26.60 -8.91
CA PRO A 228 -2.68 25.20 -8.54
C PRO A 228 -3.50 24.15 -9.30
N LEU A 229 -4.74 24.50 -9.67
CA LEU A 229 -5.60 23.66 -10.48
C LEU A 229 -4.95 23.29 -11.82
N TYR A 230 -4.44 24.27 -12.57
CA TYR A 230 -3.82 24.01 -13.87
C TYR A 230 -2.44 23.37 -13.76
N LYS A 231 -1.70 23.65 -12.68
CA LYS A 231 -0.50 22.88 -12.34
C LYS A 231 -0.87 21.40 -12.15
N ALA A 232 -1.94 21.10 -11.41
CA ALA A 232 -2.35 19.72 -11.13
C ALA A 232 -2.77 19.00 -12.41
N LEU A 233 -3.55 19.65 -13.26
CA LEU A 233 -3.92 19.11 -14.57
C LEU A 233 -2.68 18.87 -15.44
N SER A 234 -1.69 19.77 -15.46
CA SER A 234 -0.45 19.53 -16.22
C SER A 234 0.35 18.31 -15.75
N VAL A 235 0.15 17.91 -14.50
CA VAL A 235 0.77 16.72 -13.91
C VAL A 235 -0.06 15.48 -14.22
N ASP A 236 -1.38 15.53 -14.04
CA ASP A 236 -2.31 14.42 -14.32
C ASP A 236 -2.23 13.93 -15.77
N PHE A 237 -1.94 14.86 -16.69
CA PHE A 237 -1.87 14.60 -18.13
C PHE A 237 -0.45 14.56 -18.68
N LYS A 238 0.56 14.52 -17.82
CA LYS A 238 1.96 14.37 -18.23
C LYS A 238 2.10 13.19 -19.21
N ASP A 239 2.86 13.41 -20.28
CA ASP A 239 3.07 12.50 -21.40
C ASP A 239 1.83 12.12 -22.25
N ARG A 240 0.62 12.48 -21.81
CA ARG A 240 -0.63 12.19 -22.51
C ARG A 240 -1.28 13.38 -23.19
N MET A 241 -0.99 14.60 -22.72
CA MET A 241 -1.40 15.86 -23.32
C MET A 241 -0.43 16.95 -22.88
N LEU A 242 0.04 17.77 -23.82
CA LEU A 242 0.88 18.93 -23.48
C LEU A 242 -0.01 20.07 -23.01
N VAL A 243 0.28 20.64 -21.84
CA VAL A 243 -0.50 21.75 -21.29
C VAL A 243 0.28 23.06 -21.43
N GLY A 244 -0.32 24.03 -22.09
CA GLY A 244 0.21 25.37 -22.29
C GLY A 244 -0.68 26.43 -21.68
N GLU A 245 -0.07 27.56 -21.32
CA GLU A 245 -0.76 28.74 -20.80
C GLU A 245 -0.39 29.97 -21.63
N VAL A 246 -1.42 30.69 -22.08
CA VAL A 246 -1.34 31.94 -22.82
C VAL A 246 -1.90 33.05 -21.93
N LYS A 247 -1.09 34.08 -21.65
CA LYS A 247 -1.55 35.25 -20.89
C LYS A 247 -2.40 36.14 -21.78
N GLN A 248 -3.38 36.83 -21.19
CA GLN A 248 -4.19 37.84 -21.89
C GLN A 248 -3.36 38.91 -22.61
N SER A 249 -2.12 39.16 -22.16
CA SER A 249 -1.17 40.08 -22.81
C SER A 249 -0.63 39.59 -24.15
N GLU A 250 -0.69 38.28 -24.45
CA GLU A 250 -0.26 37.69 -25.74
C GLU A 250 -1.34 37.94 -26.81
N ARG A 251 -1.58 39.22 -27.16
CA ARG A 251 -2.72 39.67 -27.97
C ARG A 251 -2.82 38.98 -29.33
N ASN A 252 -1.69 38.66 -29.94
CA ASN A 252 -1.66 37.99 -31.24
C ASN A 252 -2.22 36.56 -31.15
N ILE A 253 -1.80 35.78 -30.14
CA ILE A 253 -2.34 34.43 -29.91
C ILE A 253 -3.82 34.51 -29.52
N VAL A 254 -4.18 35.45 -28.63
CA VAL A 254 -5.58 35.66 -28.22
C VAL A 254 -6.48 35.95 -29.42
N ALA A 255 -6.03 36.80 -30.34
CA ALA A 255 -6.76 37.15 -31.56
C ALA A 255 -6.82 35.98 -32.55
N GLU A 256 -5.73 35.25 -32.74
CA GLU A 256 -5.66 34.09 -33.64
C GLU A 256 -6.67 33.00 -33.27
N TYR A 257 -6.86 32.76 -31.97
CA TYR A 257 -7.83 31.79 -31.47
C TYR A 257 -9.22 32.38 -31.16
N GLY A 258 -9.45 33.66 -31.46
CA GLY A 258 -10.75 34.31 -31.24
C GLY A 258 -11.22 34.32 -29.78
N ILE A 259 -10.31 34.47 -28.82
CA ILE A 259 -10.63 34.35 -27.39
C ILE A 259 -11.19 35.68 -26.85
N GLU A 260 -12.49 35.69 -26.53
CA GLU A 260 -13.20 36.88 -26.04
C GLU A 260 -13.32 36.93 -24.50
N SER A 261 -13.25 35.78 -23.84
CA SER A 261 -13.42 35.67 -22.38
C SER A 261 -12.30 34.88 -21.71
N PHE A 262 -12.07 35.17 -20.43
CA PHE A 262 -11.00 34.57 -19.63
C PHE A 262 -11.56 34.10 -18.28
N PRO A 263 -11.20 32.90 -17.78
CA PRO A 263 -10.33 31.92 -18.44
C PRO A 263 -11.06 31.12 -19.54
N THR A 264 -10.34 30.75 -20.60
CA THR A 264 -10.84 29.82 -21.63
C THR A 264 -9.84 28.70 -21.82
N LEU A 265 -10.30 27.45 -21.77
CA LEU A 265 -9.48 26.28 -22.09
C LEU A 265 -9.90 25.74 -23.45
N LEU A 266 -8.93 25.48 -24.31
CA LEU A 266 -9.14 24.74 -25.55
C LEU A 266 -8.19 23.55 -25.63
N VAL A 267 -8.60 22.52 -26.36
CA VAL A 267 -7.76 21.38 -26.73
C VAL A 267 -7.63 21.31 -28.24
N ILE A 268 -6.39 21.20 -28.70
CA ILE A 268 -6.00 21.02 -30.08
C ILE A 268 -5.50 19.59 -30.22
N SER A 269 -6.15 18.82 -31.09
CA SER A 269 -5.74 17.44 -31.36
C SER A 269 -5.71 17.17 -32.86
N PRO A 270 -4.79 16.31 -33.35
CA PRO A 270 -4.76 15.92 -34.75
C PRO A 270 -6.07 15.29 -35.24
N LYS A 271 -6.81 14.62 -34.35
CA LYS A 271 -8.05 13.91 -34.67
C LYS A 271 -9.30 14.79 -34.69
N HIS A 272 -9.38 15.78 -33.81
CA HIS A 272 -10.62 16.54 -33.59
C HIS A 272 -10.47 18.04 -33.89
N GLY A 273 -9.29 18.49 -34.32
CA GLY A 273 -9.01 19.91 -34.48
C GLY A 273 -9.04 20.63 -33.13
N ILE A 274 -9.63 21.82 -33.11
CA ILE A 274 -9.74 22.69 -31.93
C ILE A 274 -11.11 22.49 -31.27
N VAL A 275 -11.12 22.16 -29.98
CA VAL A 275 -12.33 22.01 -29.17
C VAL A 275 -12.23 22.90 -27.93
N THR A 276 -13.21 23.77 -27.73
CA THR A 276 -13.26 24.69 -26.58
C THR A 276 -14.07 24.08 -25.43
N PHE A 277 -13.61 24.27 -24.20
CA PHE A 277 -14.35 23.88 -23.01
C PHE A 277 -15.39 24.96 -22.65
N ASP A 278 -16.64 24.55 -22.51
CA ASP A 278 -17.80 25.40 -22.21
C ASP A 278 -18.41 25.16 -20.82
N GLY A 279 -17.82 24.23 -20.05
CA GLY A 279 -18.32 23.85 -18.73
C GLY A 279 -17.84 24.74 -17.59
N LYS A 280 -18.30 24.41 -16.36
CA LYS A 280 -17.81 25.05 -15.14
C LYS A 280 -16.32 24.72 -14.93
N LEU A 281 -15.49 25.75 -14.76
CA LEU A 281 -14.04 25.67 -14.53
C LEU A 281 -13.71 25.14 -13.12
N ASN A 282 -13.97 23.86 -12.89
CA ASN A 282 -13.55 23.12 -11.71
C ASN A 282 -12.74 21.89 -12.12
N ARG A 283 -12.08 21.26 -11.15
CA ARG A 283 -11.18 20.14 -11.38
C ARG A 283 -11.83 18.97 -12.13
N ASP A 284 -12.98 18.52 -11.66
CA ASP A 284 -13.62 17.31 -12.19
C ASP A 284 -14.08 17.49 -13.63
N ASN A 285 -14.69 18.64 -13.93
CA ASN A 285 -15.15 18.94 -15.28
C ASN A 285 -13.97 19.13 -16.26
N LEU A 286 -12.94 19.87 -15.84
CA LEU A 286 -11.75 20.09 -16.67
C LEU A 286 -11.00 18.78 -16.92
N LYS A 287 -10.80 17.97 -15.88
CA LYS A 287 -10.17 16.66 -16.01
C LYS A 287 -10.98 15.74 -16.93
N THR A 288 -12.30 15.69 -16.76
CA THR A 288 -13.18 14.88 -17.62
C THR A 288 -13.11 15.32 -19.07
N PHE A 289 -13.11 16.63 -19.32
CA PHE A 289 -12.96 17.19 -20.66
C PHE A 289 -11.59 16.82 -21.28
N MET A 290 -10.50 17.06 -20.55
CA MET A 290 -9.15 16.75 -21.03
C MET A 290 -8.94 15.25 -21.26
N GLU A 291 -9.50 14.37 -20.42
CA GLU A 291 -9.41 12.91 -20.59
C GLU A 291 -10.01 12.41 -21.91
N LYS A 292 -11.08 13.05 -22.42
CA LYS A 292 -11.69 12.68 -23.71
C LYS A 292 -10.75 12.91 -24.89
N HIS A 293 -9.81 13.83 -24.74
CA HIS A 293 -8.92 14.25 -25.82
C HIS A 293 -7.47 13.84 -25.61
N ALA A 294 -7.07 13.44 -24.40
CA ALA A 294 -5.73 12.97 -24.09
C ALA A 294 -5.42 11.63 -24.78
N LEU A 295 -4.14 11.33 -24.98
CA LEU A 295 -3.73 9.97 -25.30
C LEU A 295 -4.26 9.00 -24.23
N PRO A 296 -4.56 7.73 -24.54
CA PRO A 296 -4.90 6.75 -23.52
C PRO A 296 -3.84 6.72 -22.43
N LYS A 297 -4.22 6.41 -21.18
CA LYS A 297 -3.19 6.05 -20.20
C LYS A 297 -2.44 4.87 -20.77
N ASP A 298 -1.11 4.97 -20.86
CA ASP A 298 -0.30 3.78 -21.11
C ASP A 298 -0.78 2.72 -20.13
N LYS A 299 -1.23 1.58 -20.65
CA LYS A 299 -1.56 0.44 -19.82
C LYS A 299 -0.26 -0.03 -19.18
N LYS A 300 0.13 0.56 -18.04
CA LYS A 300 0.81 -0.23 -17.03
C LYS A 300 -0.19 -1.31 -16.61
N ASN A 301 -0.02 -2.50 -17.21
CA ASN A 301 -0.74 -3.76 -16.99
C ASN A 301 -2.13 -3.64 -16.33
N THR A 302 -3.08 -3.05 -17.05
CA THR A 302 -4.51 -3.28 -16.83
C THR A 302 -5.15 -3.69 -18.15
N SER A 303 -4.80 -4.91 -18.55
CA SER A 303 -5.63 -5.72 -19.41
C SER A 303 -5.57 -7.14 -18.87
N HIS A 304 -6.64 -7.54 -18.19
CA HIS A 304 -7.22 -8.86 -18.45
C HIS A 304 -8.00 -8.71 -19.76
N PRO A 305 -7.50 -9.16 -20.93
CA PRO A 305 -8.39 -9.55 -22.00
C PRO A 305 -8.83 -10.98 -21.72
N ALA A 306 -10.14 -11.21 -21.68
CA ALA A 306 -10.73 -12.53 -21.78
C ALA A 306 -10.13 -13.23 -23.01
N ALA A 307 -9.32 -14.26 -22.79
CA ALA A 307 -8.76 -15.09 -23.85
C ALA A 307 -9.60 -16.37 -23.94
N THR A 308 -10.40 -16.42 -24.98
CA THR A 308 -10.99 -17.63 -25.55
C THR A 308 -9.94 -18.70 -25.79
N GLU A 309 -10.38 -19.95 -25.64
CA GLU A 309 -9.63 -21.18 -25.79
C GLU A 309 -8.80 -21.27 -27.07
N LYS A 310 -7.72 -22.06 -26.91
CA LYS A 310 -6.80 -22.63 -27.91
C LYS A 310 -5.63 -21.73 -28.29
N GLU A 311 -4.46 -22.05 -27.72
CA GLU A 311 -3.43 -22.77 -28.48
C GLU A 311 -2.32 -23.27 -27.53
N GLN A 312 -2.41 -24.55 -27.14
CA GLN A 312 -1.26 -25.28 -26.59
C GLN A 312 -0.41 -25.78 -27.77
N ALA A 313 0.85 -25.35 -27.89
CA ALA A 313 1.96 -26.19 -28.35
C ALA A 313 3.36 -25.54 -28.22
N LYS A 314 4.12 -26.04 -27.23
CA LYS A 314 5.59 -26.24 -27.19
C LYS A 314 6.55 -25.06 -27.41
N LYS A 315 7.19 -24.65 -26.30
CA LYS A 315 8.67 -24.65 -26.17
C LYS A 315 9.04 -24.98 -24.73
N LYS A 316 10.02 -25.88 -24.56
CA LYS A 316 10.47 -26.45 -23.29
C LYS A 316 11.31 -25.40 -22.55
N ALA A 317 10.66 -24.46 -21.87
CA ALA A 317 11.30 -23.51 -20.94
C ALA A 317 11.39 -24.16 -19.55
N LYS A 318 12.51 -23.97 -18.84
CA LYS A 318 12.63 -24.41 -17.44
C LYS A 318 11.44 -23.82 -16.66
N GLU A 319 10.75 -24.62 -15.88
CA GLU A 319 9.56 -24.22 -15.12
C GLU A 319 9.94 -23.32 -13.92
N VAL A 320 9.01 -22.50 -13.41
CA VAL A 320 9.19 -21.79 -12.12
C VAL A 320 9.08 -22.84 -11.02
N ILE A 321 10.06 -22.87 -10.12
CA ILE A 321 10.26 -23.99 -9.20
C ILE A 321 9.48 -23.75 -7.90
N ALA A 322 8.62 -24.69 -7.52
CA ALA A 322 8.05 -24.71 -6.17
C ALA A 322 9.11 -25.19 -5.18
N LEU A 323 9.54 -24.33 -4.27
CA LEU A 323 10.56 -24.61 -3.25
C LEU A 323 9.84 -25.05 -1.96
N GLU A 324 9.26 -26.25 -1.99
CA GLU A 324 8.38 -26.75 -0.93
C GLU A 324 9.10 -27.65 0.10
N THR A 325 10.36 -28.03 -0.18
CA THR A 325 11.20 -28.82 0.73
C THR A 325 12.63 -28.29 0.75
N ASP A 326 13.33 -28.50 1.87
CA ASP A 326 14.76 -28.16 2.00
C ASP A 326 15.61 -28.85 0.92
N GLU A 327 15.27 -30.09 0.56
CA GLU A 327 15.96 -30.81 -0.52
C GLU A 327 15.81 -30.08 -1.87
N ILE A 328 14.61 -29.58 -2.19
CA ILE A 328 14.38 -28.83 -3.42
C ILE A 328 15.11 -27.47 -3.36
N LEU A 329 15.01 -26.75 -2.24
CA LEU A 329 15.70 -25.48 -2.02
C LEU A 329 17.22 -25.65 -2.17
N GLU A 330 17.79 -26.68 -1.56
CA GLU A 330 19.21 -26.99 -1.66
C GLU A 330 19.62 -27.33 -3.09
N ASN A 331 18.95 -28.30 -3.71
CA ASN A 331 19.36 -28.84 -5.00
C ASN A 331 19.11 -27.88 -6.17
N LYS A 332 18.10 -27.02 -6.06
CA LYS A 332 17.71 -26.07 -7.12
C LYS A 332 18.28 -24.68 -6.93
N CYS A 333 18.69 -24.32 -5.72
CA CYS A 333 19.18 -22.99 -5.44
C CYS A 333 20.49 -22.97 -4.66
N LEU A 334 20.56 -23.58 -3.47
CA LEU A 334 21.71 -23.37 -2.57
C LEU A 334 23.00 -24.06 -3.05
N LYS A 335 22.89 -25.19 -3.77
CA LYS A 335 24.04 -25.92 -4.33
C LYS A 335 24.33 -25.55 -5.79
N SER A 336 23.59 -24.60 -6.37
CA SER A 336 23.83 -24.15 -7.73
C SER A 336 25.23 -23.54 -7.85
N THR A 337 26.01 -24.04 -8.82
CA THR A 337 27.40 -23.62 -9.04
C THR A 337 27.53 -22.63 -10.19
N GLY A 338 28.55 -21.77 -10.16
CA GLY A 338 28.85 -20.82 -11.23
C GLY A 338 28.16 -19.47 -11.02
N ASN A 339 27.66 -18.87 -12.11
CA ASN A 339 27.03 -17.54 -12.10
C ASN A 339 25.51 -17.59 -11.91
N VAL A 340 25.00 -18.64 -11.25
CA VAL A 340 23.56 -18.80 -11.00
C VAL A 340 23.13 -17.89 -9.85
N VAL A 341 22.04 -17.16 -10.07
CA VAL A 341 21.35 -16.36 -9.05
C VAL A 341 19.91 -16.82 -8.97
N CYS A 342 19.47 -17.24 -7.79
CA CYS A 342 18.08 -17.60 -7.59
C CYS A 342 17.24 -16.35 -7.39
N VAL A 343 16.11 -16.26 -8.06
CA VAL A 343 15.07 -15.26 -7.84
C VAL A 343 13.92 -15.99 -7.15
N ILE A 344 13.69 -15.67 -5.88
CA ILE A 344 12.72 -16.37 -5.03
C ILE A 344 11.62 -15.41 -4.61
N ALA A 345 10.37 -15.76 -4.90
CA ALA A 345 9.22 -15.09 -4.32
C ALA A 345 8.69 -15.83 -3.09
N ILE A 346 8.18 -15.10 -2.11
CA ILE A 346 7.36 -15.65 -1.04
C ILE A 346 5.94 -15.13 -1.22
N THR A 347 4.96 -16.04 -1.23
CA THR A 347 3.57 -15.69 -1.54
C THR A 347 2.59 -16.58 -0.79
N GLY A 348 1.43 -16.03 -0.44
CA GLY A 348 0.29 -16.77 0.12
C GLY A 348 -0.68 -17.23 -0.96
N ASP A 349 -1.68 -18.02 -0.58
CA ASP A 349 -2.66 -18.57 -1.53
C ASP A 349 -3.42 -17.51 -2.34
N GLU A 350 -3.72 -16.35 -1.74
CA GLU A 350 -4.46 -15.27 -2.41
C GLU A 350 -3.69 -14.67 -3.60
N ASP A 351 -2.38 -14.45 -3.44
CA ASP A 351 -1.52 -13.78 -4.43
C ASP A 351 -0.71 -14.76 -5.28
N LYS A 352 -0.82 -16.06 -5.02
CA LYS A 352 0.00 -17.11 -5.64
C LYS A 352 -0.06 -17.08 -7.15
N LYS A 353 -1.26 -16.94 -7.73
CA LYS A 353 -1.45 -16.93 -9.19
C LYS A 353 -0.72 -15.75 -9.84
N ASP A 354 -0.96 -14.54 -9.34
CA ASP A 354 -0.36 -13.31 -9.89
C ASP A 354 1.16 -13.27 -9.69
N THR A 355 1.63 -13.83 -8.57
CA THR A 355 3.06 -14.02 -8.30
C THR A 355 3.70 -14.95 -9.32
N LEU A 356 3.09 -16.11 -9.58
CA LEU A 356 3.60 -17.08 -10.55
C LEU A 356 3.60 -16.52 -11.98
N ASP A 357 2.51 -15.88 -12.39
CA ASP A 357 2.41 -15.22 -13.70
C ASP A 357 3.54 -14.19 -13.87
N THR A 358 3.84 -13.43 -12.82
CA THR A 358 4.96 -12.49 -12.82
C THR A 358 6.31 -13.19 -12.96
N LEU A 359 6.57 -14.25 -12.19
CA LEU A 359 7.84 -15.00 -12.26
C LEU A 359 8.06 -15.63 -13.64
N HIS A 360 7.00 -16.16 -14.26
CA HIS A 360 7.06 -16.67 -15.63
C HIS A 360 7.44 -15.57 -16.63
N ALA A 361 6.79 -14.41 -16.53
CA ALA A 361 7.10 -13.27 -17.40
C ALA A 361 8.54 -12.76 -17.22
N LEU A 362 9.06 -12.74 -15.99
CA LEU A 362 10.45 -12.38 -15.73
C LEU A 362 11.42 -13.37 -16.35
N LYS A 363 11.13 -14.66 -16.22
CA LYS A 363 11.96 -15.72 -16.79
C LYS A 363 12.12 -15.60 -18.30
N ASP A 364 11.02 -15.31 -19.00
CA ASP A 364 11.04 -15.14 -20.45
C ASP A 364 11.85 -13.92 -20.91
N LYS A 365 11.86 -12.84 -20.10
CA LYS A 365 12.45 -11.55 -20.48
C LYS A 365 13.90 -11.33 -20.02
N THR A 366 14.35 -12.09 -19.02
CA THR A 366 15.71 -11.97 -18.46
C THR A 366 16.68 -13.03 -19.01
N SER A 367 16.16 -14.08 -19.67
CA SER A 367 16.95 -15.19 -20.20
C SER A 367 17.89 -14.82 -21.37
N THR A 368 17.85 -13.59 -21.90
CA THR A 368 18.41 -13.30 -23.23
C THR A 368 19.58 -12.30 -23.24
N GLN A 369 19.97 -11.65 -22.13
CA GLN A 369 20.92 -10.52 -22.18
C GLN A 369 21.89 -10.36 -20.98
N GLN A 370 22.19 -11.41 -20.21
CA GLN A 370 23.01 -11.24 -18.99
C GLN A 370 24.11 -12.29 -18.83
N SER A 371 25.16 -11.94 -18.09
CA SER A 371 26.27 -12.83 -17.69
C SER A 371 25.96 -13.70 -16.46
N LEU A 372 24.74 -13.58 -15.92
CA LEU A 372 24.23 -14.36 -14.80
C LEU A 372 23.05 -15.21 -15.28
N ASP A 373 22.96 -16.43 -14.78
CA ASP A 373 21.85 -17.34 -15.04
C ASP A 373 20.83 -17.22 -13.91
N PHE A 374 19.62 -16.74 -14.20
CA PHE A 374 18.57 -16.66 -13.18
C PHE A 374 17.75 -17.94 -13.08
N GLU A 375 17.60 -18.43 -11.85
CA GLU A 375 16.77 -19.58 -11.52
C GLU A 375 15.58 -19.11 -10.66
N TYR A 376 14.36 -19.31 -11.17
CA TYR A 376 13.16 -18.73 -10.58
C TYR A 376 12.43 -19.76 -9.73
N GLY A 377 12.11 -19.40 -8.49
CA GLY A 377 11.31 -20.24 -7.61
C GLY A 377 10.39 -19.43 -6.69
N TRP A 378 9.53 -20.15 -5.98
CA TRP A 378 8.62 -19.56 -4.99
C TRP A 378 8.52 -20.45 -3.75
N ILE A 379 8.31 -19.81 -2.60
CA ILE A 379 8.09 -20.43 -1.30
C ILE A 379 6.70 -19.98 -0.82
N HIS A 380 5.93 -20.89 -0.21
CA HIS A 380 4.67 -20.51 0.40
C HIS A 380 4.90 -19.78 1.73
N ALA A 381 4.05 -18.80 2.05
CA ALA A 381 4.18 -17.95 3.23
C ALA A 381 4.21 -18.73 4.58
N ASP A 382 3.61 -19.92 4.66
CA ASP A 382 3.65 -20.77 5.87
C ASP A 382 5.01 -21.47 6.10
N GLN A 383 5.84 -21.56 5.05
CA GLN A 383 7.14 -22.23 5.07
C GLN A 383 8.31 -21.24 5.09
N SER A 384 8.06 -19.93 5.10
CA SER A 384 9.09 -18.91 4.90
C SER A 384 9.69 -18.32 6.17
N HIS A 385 9.16 -18.61 7.35
CA HIS A 385 9.54 -17.92 8.58
C HIS A 385 11.05 -18.01 8.89
N ASP A 386 11.65 -19.20 8.77
CA ASP A 386 13.08 -19.40 9.05
C ASP A 386 14.00 -18.69 8.05
N ILE A 387 13.62 -18.67 6.76
CA ILE A 387 14.33 -17.88 5.73
C ILE A 387 14.19 -16.39 6.00
N ILE A 388 13.00 -15.93 6.37
CA ILE A 388 12.76 -14.52 6.67
C ILE A 388 13.62 -14.07 7.86
N ASN A 389 13.69 -14.87 8.92
CA ASN A 389 14.53 -14.58 10.09
C ASN A 389 16.02 -14.58 9.73
N THR A 390 16.49 -15.57 8.98
CA THR A 390 17.90 -15.71 8.61
C THR A 390 18.36 -14.57 7.69
N LEU A 391 17.50 -14.16 6.75
CA LEU A 391 17.78 -13.08 5.81
C LEU A 391 17.32 -11.70 6.32
N GLN A 392 16.72 -11.61 7.51
CA GLN A 392 16.13 -10.39 8.07
C GLN A 392 15.18 -9.70 7.07
N LEU A 393 14.34 -10.49 6.41
CA LEU A 393 13.30 -10.00 5.50
C LEU A 393 12.08 -9.51 6.30
N SER A 394 11.21 -8.75 5.65
CA SER A 394 9.89 -8.46 6.20
C SER A 394 8.90 -9.56 5.84
N GLU A 395 7.93 -9.83 6.71
CA GLU A 395 6.80 -10.74 6.47
C GLU A 395 5.69 -10.07 5.63
N ASP A 396 6.09 -9.37 4.57
CA ASP A 396 5.16 -8.74 3.62
C ASP A 396 5.00 -9.66 2.40
N TYR A 397 3.82 -10.20 2.18
CA TYR A 397 3.53 -11.06 1.03
C TYR A 397 2.65 -10.32 -0.01
N PRO A 398 2.93 -10.48 -1.32
CA PRO A 398 4.06 -11.20 -1.89
C PRO A 398 5.38 -10.39 -1.77
N SER A 399 6.49 -11.07 -1.43
CA SER A 399 7.86 -10.51 -1.46
C SER A 399 8.76 -11.28 -2.42
N ILE A 400 9.78 -10.61 -2.96
CA ILE A 400 10.74 -11.22 -3.88
C ILE A 400 12.15 -10.79 -3.53
N PHE A 401 13.06 -11.74 -3.55
CA PHE A 401 14.47 -11.52 -3.27
C PHE A 401 15.33 -12.36 -4.21
N ILE A 402 16.60 -11.99 -4.30
CA ILE A 402 17.60 -12.79 -4.98
C ILE A 402 18.56 -13.42 -3.98
N LEU A 403 19.11 -14.57 -4.36
CA LEU A 403 20.13 -15.28 -3.64
C LEU A 403 21.27 -15.68 -4.59
N HIS A 404 22.50 -15.33 -4.24
CA HIS A 404 23.70 -15.83 -4.89
C HIS A 404 24.35 -16.88 -3.98
N PRO A 405 24.11 -18.18 -4.23
CA PRO A 405 24.51 -19.26 -3.33
C PRO A 405 26.03 -19.31 -3.10
N SER A 406 26.82 -19.35 -4.17
CA SER A 406 28.29 -19.48 -4.05
C SER A 406 28.99 -18.25 -3.45
N LYS A 407 28.31 -17.10 -3.34
CA LYS A 407 28.87 -15.88 -2.73
C LYS A 407 28.25 -15.57 -1.37
N HIS A 408 27.28 -16.37 -0.91
CA HIS A 408 26.48 -16.10 0.28
C HIS A 408 25.91 -14.69 0.33
N LEU A 409 25.41 -14.20 -0.81
CA LEU A 409 24.80 -12.87 -0.92
C LEU A 409 23.30 -12.98 -1.17
N PHE A 410 22.52 -12.07 -0.60
CA PHE A 410 21.10 -11.94 -0.89
C PHE A 410 20.70 -10.47 -1.09
N ARG A 411 19.54 -10.25 -1.71
CA ARG A 411 18.95 -8.91 -1.80
C ARG A 411 17.45 -8.99 -1.99
N ASN A 412 16.68 -8.38 -1.10
CA ASN A 412 15.25 -8.18 -1.31
C ASN A 412 14.97 -7.04 -2.29
N TYR A 413 13.89 -7.19 -3.06
CA TYR A 413 13.34 -6.15 -3.89
C TYR A 413 12.41 -5.26 -3.05
N VAL A 414 12.55 -3.94 -3.25
CA VAL A 414 11.68 -2.94 -2.63
C VAL A 414 11.22 -1.99 -3.74
N GLY A 415 9.94 -2.08 -4.09
CA GLY A 415 9.34 -1.32 -5.19
C GLY A 415 8.07 -1.99 -5.72
N SER A 416 7.47 -1.43 -6.78
CA SER A 416 6.28 -2.02 -7.40
C SER A 416 6.61 -3.39 -8.03
N TRP A 417 5.73 -4.36 -7.87
CA TRP A 417 5.80 -5.66 -8.56
C TRP A 417 5.46 -5.62 -10.06
N SER A 418 5.54 -4.45 -10.69
CA SER A 418 5.39 -4.36 -12.14
C SER A 418 6.56 -5.06 -12.83
N GLU A 419 6.23 -5.87 -13.84
CA GLU A 419 7.19 -6.65 -14.62
C GLU A 419 8.38 -5.81 -15.10
N GLY A 420 8.13 -4.61 -15.64
CA GLY A 420 9.20 -3.71 -16.12
C GLY A 420 10.18 -3.26 -15.02
N ASN A 421 9.70 -3.04 -13.80
CA ASN A 421 10.56 -2.64 -12.69
C ASN A 421 11.37 -3.82 -12.14
N LEU A 422 10.77 -5.01 -12.08
CA LEU A 422 11.46 -6.25 -11.69
C LEU A 422 12.51 -6.67 -12.73
N VAL A 423 12.20 -6.61 -14.03
CA VAL A 423 13.19 -6.84 -15.11
C VAL A 423 14.34 -5.85 -15.01
N LYS A 424 14.05 -4.57 -14.78
CA LYS A 424 15.09 -3.54 -14.60
C LYS A 424 15.97 -3.83 -13.39
N TRP A 425 15.39 -4.24 -12.27
CA TRP A 425 16.13 -4.60 -11.06
C TRP A 425 17.03 -5.81 -11.29
N LEU A 426 16.53 -6.87 -11.92
CA LEU A 426 17.32 -8.07 -12.26
C LEU A 426 18.44 -7.75 -13.25
N ASN A 427 18.20 -6.92 -14.28
CA ASN A 427 19.24 -6.42 -15.17
C ASN A 427 20.35 -5.66 -14.41
N GLN A 428 19.99 -4.90 -13.38
CA GLN A 428 20.97 -4.19 -12.55
C GLN A 428 21.83 -5.14 -11.72
N ILE A 429 21.24 -6.21 -11.18
CA ILE A 429 21.95 -7.32 -10.54
C ILE A 429 22.96 -7.95 -11.51
N GLY A 430 22.52 -8.32 -12.72
CA GLY A 430 23.38 -8.86 -13.78
C GLY A 430 24.58 -7.99 -14.11
N SER A 431 24.37 -6.67 -14.11
CA SER A 431 25.40 -5.67 -14.37
C SER A 431 26.26 -5.27 -13.16
N GLY A 432 26.05 -5.87 -11.97
CA GLY A 432 26.78 -5.57 -10.74
C GLY A 432 26.48 -4.19 -10.14
N ARG A 433 25.36 -3.56 -10.52
CA ARG A 433 24.98 -2.19 -10.09
C ARG A 433 24.12 -2.16 -8.83
N VAL A 434 23.67 -3.32 -8.34
CA VAL A 434 22.91 -3.44 -7.10
C VAL A 434 23.76 -4.18 -6.07
N GLN A 435 23.96 -3.55 -4.91
CA GLN A 435 24.69 -4.13 -3.80
C GLN A 435 23.81 -5.17 -3.09
N ALA A 436 24.33 -6.40 -3.02
CA ALA A 436 23.75 -7.49 -2.24
C ALA A 436 24.45 -7.60 -0.88
N TRP A 437 23.77 -8.19 0.09
CA TRP A 437 24.22 -8.30 1.48
C TRP A 437 24.68 -9.71 1.78
N PRO A 438 25.76 -9.90 2.56
CA PRO A 438 26.09 -11.21 3.08
C PRO A 438 25.00 -11.67 4.05
N TYR A 439 24.72 -12.98 4.08
CA TYR A 439 23.93 -13.59 5.14
C TYR A 439 24.75 -14.64 5.88
N GLN A 440 24.36 -14.90 7.13
CA GLN A 440 24.97 -15.92 7.99
C GLN A 440 23.87 -16.86 8.47
N GLY A 441 24.20 -18.14 8.63
CA GLY A 441 23.24 -19.17 9.00
C GLY A 441 22.79 -20.02 7.81
N GLU A 442 22.05 -21.07 8.14
CA GLU A 442 21.54 -22.04 7.18
C GLU A 442 20.16 -21.61 6.70
N LEU A 443 19.93 -21.64 5.38
CA LEU A 443 18.63 -21.32 4.79
C LEU A 443 17.78 -22.58 4.70
N LYS A 444 16.72 -22.65 5.51
CA LYS A 444 15.77 -23.77 5.59
C LYS A 444 14.33 -23.29 5.56
N LEU A 445 13.44 -24.12 5.05
CA LEU A 445 12.01 -23.91 5.11
C LEU A 445 11.49 -24.30 6.49
N SER A 446 10.50 -23.55 6.98
CA SER A 446 9.80 -23.90 8.20
C SER A 446 8.93 -25.14 8.01
N GLU A 447 8.79 -25.94 9.06
CA GLU A 447 7.90 -27.10 9.05
C GLU A 447 6.46 -26.63 8.84
N LYS A 448 5.74 -27.28 7.91
CA LYS A 448 4.32 -27.00 7.71
C LYS A 448 3.57 -27.31 9.01
N PRO A 449 2.60 -26.46 9.41
CA PRO A 449 1.72 -26.79 10.52
C PRO A 449 1.05 -28.13 10.24
N THR A 450 1.35 -29.15 11.05
CA THR A 450 0.63 -30.42 10.97
C THR A 450 -0.79 -30.17 11.43
N VAL A 451 -1.74 -30.29 10.50
CA VAL A 451 -3.16 -30.32 10.85
C VAL A 451 -3.40 -31.62 11.60
N ASP A 452 -3.28 -31.56 12.92
CA ASP A 452 -3.60 -32.68 13.80
C ASP A 452 -5.11 -32.93 13.73
N SER A 453 -5.50 -33.96 12.98
CA SER A 453 -6.86 -34.49 12.95
C SER A 453 -7.13 -35.25 14.23
N SER A 454 -7.21 -34.56 15.37
CA SER A 454 -7.70 -35.13 16.61
C SER A 454 -8.37 -34.07 17.49
N TYR A 455 -9.44 -33.45 16.96
CA TYR A 455 -10.54 -33.03 17.82
C TYR A 455 -11.21 -34.30 18.39
N ASN A 456 -10.71 -34.75 19.54
CA ASN A 456 -11.47 -35.62 20.43
C ASN A 456 -11.99 -34.78 21.60
N GLU A 457 -13.32 -34.68 21.65
CA GLU A 457 -14.06 -34.43 22.88
C GLU A 457 -13.52 -35.36 23.97
N ASN A 458 -13.25 -34.79 25.15
CA ASN A 458 -13.23 -35.38 26.50
C ASN A 458 -12.10 -34.77 27.33
N ARG A 459 -12.41 -33.66 28.01
CA ARG A 459 -11.69 -33.24 29.23
C ARG A 459 -12.62 -33.44 30.41
N ASP A 460 -12.58 -34.65 30.94
CA ASP A 460 -12.76 -34.88 32.37
C ASP A 460 -11.41 -35.35 32.92
N GLU A 461 -11.14 -34.95 34.17
CA GLU A 461 -10.03 -35.34 35.05
C GLU A 461 -8.75 -34.48 35.02
N ALA A 462 -8.62 -33.68 36.08
CA ALA A 462 -7.36 -33.19 36.62
C ALA A 462 -6.67 -34.29 37.46
N PRO A 463 -5.34 -34.24 37.59
CA PRO A 463 -4.73 -34.10 38.93
C PRO A 463 -3.58 -33.08 38.92
N VAL A 464 -3.53 -32.09 39.83
CA VAL A 464 -3.01 -32.12 41.22
C VAL A 464 -1.49 -32.37 41.34
N VAL A 465 -0.79 -31.24 41.56
CA VAL A 465 0.32 -30.95 42.51
C VAL A 465 1.67 -31.65 42.38
N GLY A 466 2.72 -30.82 42.36
CA GLY A 466 4.08 -31.15 42.81
C GLY A 466 4.93 -29.89 42.94
N GLU A 467 4.94 -29.29 44.13
CA GLU A 467 5.90 -28.27 44.58
C GLU A 467 7.33 -28.83 44.62
N GLY A 468 8.31 -27.99 44.35
CA GLY A 468 9.74 -28.32 44.48
C GLY A 468 10.59 -27.05 44.41
N ASP A 469 10.94 -26.55 45.59
CA ASP A 469 11.88 -25.47 45.85
C ASP A 469 13.30 -25.74 45.33
N SER A 470 14.01 -24.70 44.90
CA SER A 470 15.43 -24.52 45.25
C SER A 470 15.90 -23.07 45.03
N GLU A 471 16.27 -22.45 46.14
CA GLU A 471 17.10 -21.25 46.36
C GLU A 471 18.32 -21.16 45.41
N GLU A 472 18.57 -20.00 44.79
CA GLU A 472 19.39 -18.86 45.27
C GLU A 472 20.91 -19.11 45.25
N THR A 473 21.64 -18.32 44.45
CA THR A 473 22.96 -17.77 44.80
C THR A 473 23.43 -16.71 43.79
N SER A 474 23.23 -15.44 44.17
CA SER A 474 24.15 -14.29 44.12
C SER A 474 25.32 -14.23 43.11
N LYS A 475 25.41 -13.13 42.33
CA LYS A 475 26.34 -11.99 42.58
C LYS A 475 26.39 -11.01 41.39
N GLU A 476 26.02 -9.76 41.65
CA GLU A 476 26.51 -8.56 40.93
C GLU A 476 28.01 -8.34 41.17
N PRO A 477 28.64 -7.50 40.34
CA PRO A 477 29.15 -6.26 40.93
C PRO A 477 28.89 -5.01 40.08
N ILE A 478 28.53 -3.95 40.79
CA ILE A 478 28.58 -2.54 40.37
C ILE A 478 30.04 -2.08 40.30
N ARG A 479 30.40 -1.29 39.28
CA ARG A 479 31.39 -0.22 39.42
C ARG A 479 31.23 0.89 38.38
N ASP A 480 31.37 2.11 38.90
CA ASP A 480 31.20 3.44 38.34
C ASP A 480 32.24 3.88 37.27
N GLU A 481 31.82 4.90 36.52
CA GLU A 481 32.57 6.03 35.93
C GLU A 481 33.77 5.77 35.00
N LEU A 482 33.56 6.04 33.69
CA LEU A 482 34.13 7.18 32.93
C LEU A 482 33.49 7.33 31.54
#